data_AF-A0A949WNM7-F1
#
_entry.id   AF-A0A949WNM7-F1
#
_cell.length_a   1.000
_cell.length_b   1.000
_cell.length_c   1.000
_cell.angle_alpha   90.00
_cell.angle_beta   90.00
_cell.angle_gamma   90.00
#
_symmetry.space_group_name_H-M   'P 1'
#
loop_
_entity.id
_entity.type
_entity.pdbx_description
1 polymer ?
#
loop_
_entity_poly.entity_id
_entity_poly.type
_entity_poly.pdbx_seq_one_letter_code
_entity_poly.pdbx_strand_id
1 'polypeptide(L)'
;MIGKWLRGPDAETVTLETIGLIKGAKDLDGGPDNASGNTAAEKYAKRIDTVLARDRRVLSRDVRDMLTKTRDGLQALTGTKASFDTGRRMAVQAPISVPIHEPNPAWKAKLHALKSGLDEQATRIFDREFAYDVLSEHNNKPTAEVERAARRDLSVGIAMKMGKL
;
A
#
# COMPACT_ATOMS: atom_id res chain seq x y z
N MET A 1 22.29 -7.27 -20.12
CA MET A 1 20.88 -6.94 -19.76
C MET A 1 20.79 -6.42 -18.31
N ILE A 2 21.46 -5.29 -17.99
CA ILE A 2 21.53 -4.75 -16.60
C ILE A 2 20.72 -3.43 -16.46
N GLY A 3 20.35 -2.78 -17.58
CA GLY A 3 19.64 -1.50 -17.58
C GLY A 3 18.16 -1.52 -17.20
N LYS A 4 17.53 -2.70 -17.03
CA LYS A 4 16.11 -2.82 -16.60
C LYS A 4 15.92 -2.67 -15.09
N TRP A 5 16.93 -2.99 -14.28
CA TRP A 5 16.86 -2.87 -12.82
C TRP A 5 17.18 -1.47 -12.28
N LEU A 6 17.67 -0.57 -13.13
CA LEU A 6 18.00 0.82 -12.78
C LEU A 6 16.85 1.81 -13.02
N ARG A 7 15.77 1.39 -13.67
CA ARG A 7 14.56 2.20 -13.80
C ARG A 7 13.69 1.87 -12.60
N GLY A 8 13.62 2.80 -11.64
CA GLY A 8 12.67 2.71 -10.53
C GLY A 8 11.24 2.45 -11.00
N PRO A 9 10.29 2.18 -10.08
CA PRO A 9 8.96 1.68 -10.40
C PRO A 9 8.30 2.51 -11.51
N ASP A 10 7.65 1.83 -12.45
CA ASP A 10 6.96 2.50 -13.55
C ASP A 10 5.77 3.34 -13.03
N ALA A 11 5.33 4.28 -13.87
CA ALA A 11 4.29 5.23 -13.51
C ALA A 11 2.95 4.55 -13.20
N GLU A 12 2.64 3.48 -13.91
CA GLU A 12 1.43 2.67 -13.73
C GLU A 12 1.42 2.00 -12.36
N THR A 13 2.50 1.30 -11.99
CA THR A 13 2.67 0.64 -10.69
C THR A 13 2.49 1.64 -9.55
N VAL A 14 3.14 2.80 -9.62
CA VAL A 14 3.00 3.84 -8.58
C VAL A 14 1.58 4.41 -8.55
N THR A 15 0.91 4.52 -9.69
CA THR A 15 -0.48 4.98 -9.77
C THR A 15 -1.42 3.97 -9.11
N LEU A 16 -1.32 2.69 -9.46
CA LEU A 16 -2.11 1.61 -8.86
C LEU A 16 -1.85 1.44 -7.38
N GLU A 17 -0.59 1.48 -6.94
CA GLU A 17 -0.28 1.44 -5.50
C GLU A 17 -0.87 2.65 -4.77
N THR A 18 -0.92 3.83 -5.41
CA THR A 18 -1.49 5.04 -4.82
C THR A 18 -3.00 4.95 -4.71
N ILE A 19 -3.67 4.42 -5.73
CA ILE A 19 -5.09 4.08 -5.68
C ILE A 19 -5.33 3.06 -4.55
N GLY A 20 -4.54 2.00 -4.47
CA GLY A 20 -4.63 1.00 -3.40
C GLY A 20 -4.47 1.61 -2.01
N LEU A 21 -3.55 2.56 -1.84
CA LEU A 21 -3.39 3.32 -0.60
C LEU A 21 -4.64 4.14 -0.26
N ILE A 22 -5.17 4.88 -1.23
CA ILE A 22 -6.37 5.73 -1.07
C ILE A 22 -7.58 4.88 -0.69
N LYS A 23 -7.82 3.79 -1.43
CA LYS A 23 -8.95 2.87 -1.21
C LYS A 23 -8.77 1.97 0.02
N GLY A 24 -7.60 2.00 0.68
CA GLY A 24 -7.31 1.20 1.86
C GLY A 24 -7.02 -0.28 1.60
N ALA A 25 -6.73 -0.66 0.35
CA ALA A 25 -6.17 -1.97 0.02
C ALA A 25 -4.69 -2.08 0.43
N LYS A 26 -4.03 -0.93 0.62
CA LYS A 26 -2.67 -0.81 1.14
C LYS A 26 -2.69 0.18 2.29
N ASP A 27 -2.06 -0.17 3.41
CA ASP A 27 -1.86 0.76 4.50
C ASP A 27 -0.40 1.22 4.58
N LEU A 28 -0.21 2.43 5.10
CA LEU A 28 1.10 2.95 5.48
C LEU A 28 1.51 2.48 6.89
N ASP A 29 0.66 1.68 7.56
CA ASP A 29 0.87 1.24 8.92
C ASP A 29 2.16 0.42 8.99
N GLY A 30 3.12 0.94 9.74
CA GLY A 30 4.40 0.31 10.03
C GLY A 30 4.33 -0.86 11.00
N GLY A 31 3.19 -1.55 11.07
CA GLY A 31 2.84 -2.50 12.12
C GLY A 31 1.79 -1.96 13.11
N PRO A 32 1.40 -2.76 14.12
CA PRO A 32 0.32 -2.44 15.07
C PRO A 32 0.55 -1.17 15.90
N ASP A 33 1.78 -0.67 15.94
CA ASP A 33 2.21 0.48 16.72
C ASP A 33 2.45 1.75 15.85
N ASN A 34 2.32 1.61 14.53
CA ASN A 34 2.54 2.65 13.52
C ASN A 34 3.90 3.38 13.65
N ALA A 35 4.91 2.74 14.24
CA ALA A 35 6.19 3.39 14.55
C ALA A 35 6.92 3.88 13.29
N SER A 36 6.71 3.20 12.16
CA SER A 36 7.33 3.56 10.87
C SER A 36 6.44 4.42 9.97
N GLY A 37 5.27 4.89 10.42
CA GLY A 37 4.30 5.59 9.57
C GLY A 37 4.85 6.82 8.86
N ASN A 38 5.63 7.68 9.56
CA ASN A 38 6.28 8.84 8.93
C ASN A 38 7.30 8.43 7.87
N THR A 39 8.14 7.45 8.18
CA THR A 39 9.16 6.95 7.23
C THR A 39 8.51 6.29 6.02
N ALA A 40 7.42 5.56 6.20
CA ALA A 40 6.64 4.97 5.11
C ALA A 40 6.04 6.05 4.22
N ALA A 41 5.38 7.06 4.82
CA ALA A 41 4.81 8.19 4.10
C ALA A 41 5.88 8.97 3.30
N GLU A 42 7.04 9.24 3.91
CA GLU A 42 8.15 9.94 3.25
C GLU A 42 8.74 9.14 2.07
N LYS A 43 9.00 7.84 2.27
CA LYS A 43 9.49 6.96 1.20
C LYS A 43 8.48 6.91 0.05
N TYR A 44 7.20 6.85 0.37
CA TYR A 44 6.14 6.78 -0.64
C TYR A 44 6.00 8.11 -1.40
N ALA A 45 6.05 9.25 -0.70
CA ALA A 45 6.08 10.58 -1.32
C ALA A 45 7.27 10.74 -2.28
N LYS A 46 8.47 10.29 -1.89
CA LYS A 46 9.67 10.31 -2.76
C LYS A 46 9.51 9.46 -4.03
N ARG A 47 8.82 8.32 -3.94
CA ARG A 47 8.52 7.48 -5.12
C ARG A 47 7.59 8.20 -6.08
N ILE A 48 6.55 8.85 -5.55
CA ILE A 48 5.63 9.65 -6.36
C ILE A 48 6.38 10.81 -7.04
N ASP A 49 7.23 11.54 -6.30
CA ASP A 49 8.04 12.62 -6.86
C ASP A 49 8.94 12.16 -8.01
N THR A 50 9.55 10.97 -7.86
CA THR A 50 10.39 10.37 -8.90
C THR A 50 9.60 10.12 -10.18
N VAL A 51 8.39 9.57 -10.07
CA VAL A 51 7.50 9.32 -11.21
C VAL A 51 7.01 10.63 -11.83
N LEU A 52 6.60 11.60 -11.01
CA LEU A 52 6.16 12.91 -11.49
C LEU A 52 7.28 13.66 -12.22
N ALA A 53 8.53 13.50 -11.82
CA ALA A 53 9.68 14.10 -12.50
C ALA A 53 10.02 13.38 -13.81
N ARG A 54 10.01 12.04 -13.81
CA ARG A 54 10.41 11.21 -14.96
C ARG A 54 9.35 11.19 -16.05
N ASP A 55 8.10 10.95 -15.68
CA ASP A 55 7.02 10.57 -16.61
C ASP A 55 5.99 11.69 -16.78
N ARG A 56 6.34 12.93 -16.36
CA ARG A 56 5.43 14.09 -16.36
C ARG A 56 4.65 14.24 -17.66
N ARG A 57 5.29 14.06 -18.82
CA ARG A 57 4.69 14.29 -20.14
C ARG A 57 3.75 13.18 -20.59
N VAL A 58 3.92 11.98 -20.05
CA VAL A 58 3.17 10.77 -20.45
C VAL A 58 1.94 10.57 -19.57
N LEU A 59 2.02 10.98 -18.30
CA LEU A 59 0.89 10.90 -17.37
C LEU A 59 -0.29 11.77 -17.81
N SER A 60 -1.49 11.18 -17.74
CA SER A 60 -2.74 11.92 -17.89
C SER A 60 -2.85 13.06 -16.86
N ARG A 61 -3.63 14.09 -17.18
CA ARG A 61 -3.79 15.25 -16.29
C ARG A 61 -4.31 14.82 -14.91
N ASP A 62 -5.27 13.92 -14.87
CA ASP A 62 -5.91 13.51 -13.62
C ASP A 62 -5.01 12.60 -12.78
N VAL A 63 -4.25 11.69 -13.41
CA VAL A 63 -3.24 10.89 -12.69
C VAL A 63 -2.18 11.80 -12.09
N ARG A 64 -1.70 12.78 -12.84
CA ARG A 64 -0.70 13.74 -12.35
C ARG A 64 -1.23 14.55 -11.17
N ASP A 65 -2.47 15.01 -11.26
CA ASP A 65 -3.13 15.77 -10.19
C ASP A 65 -3.33 14.91 -8.93
N MET A 66 -3.82 13.68 -9.08
CA MET A 66 -3.97 12.73 -7.96
C MET A 66 -2.64 12.43 -7.28
N LEU A 67 -1.61 12.10 -8.07
CA LEU A 67 -0.27 11.82 -7.55
C LEU A 67 0.31 13.04 -6.82
N THR A 68 0.14 14.25 -7.37
CA THR A 68 0.62 15.49 -6.72
C THR A 68 -0.08 15.72 -5.38
N LYS A 69 -1.41 15.66 -5.33
CA LYS A 69 -2.19 15.81 -4.09
C LYS A 69 -1.83 14.75 -3.05
N THR A 70 -1.64 13.50 -3.51
CA THR A 70 -1.20 12.40 -2.64
C THR A 70 0.16 12.72 -2.05
N ARG A 71 1.13 13.11 -2.89
CA ARG A 71 2.49 13.45 -2.45
C ARG A 71 2.48 14.58 -1.41
N ASP A 72 1.72 15.64 -1.67
CA ASP A 72 1.62 16.79 -0.76
C ASP A 72 0.99 16.38 0.58
N GLY A 73 -0.08 15.56 0.55
CA GLY A 73 -0.72 15.02 1.75
C GLY A 73 0.21 14.13 2.57
N LEU A 74 1.00 13.28 1.92
CA LEU A 74 1.99 12.43 2.57
C LEU A 74 3.15 13.23 3.17
N GLN A 75 3.60 14.29 2.50
CA GLN A 75 4.59 15.22 3.05
C GLN A 75 4.02 15.94 4.28
N ALA A 76 2.75 16.36 4.26
CA ALA A 76 2.09 16.98 5.41
C ALA A 76 1.97 16.03 6.62
N LEU A 77 1.86 14.72 6.39
CA LEU A 77 1.89 13.71 7.46
C LEU A 77 3.23 13.67 8.18
N THR A 78 4.36 13.96 7.52
CA THR A 78 5.68 13.92 8.17
C THR A 78 5.85 14.94 9.29
N GLY A 79 5.09 16.04 9.26
CA GLY A 79 5.07 17.06 10.32
C GLY A 79 4.28 16.66 11.57
N THR A 80 3.68 15.46 11.59
CA THR A 80 2.98 14.91 12.76
C THR A 80 3.57 13.55 13.06
N LYS A 81 3.95 13.25 14.30
CA LYS A 81 4.51 11.94 14.64
C LYS A 81 3.45 10.85 14.45
N ALA A 82 3.77 9.75 13.75
CA ALA A 82 2.87 8.62 13.55
C ALA A 82 2.58 7.83 14.83
N SER A 83 3.53 7.87 15.77
CA SER A 83 3.41 7.22 17.08
C SER A 83 4.15 8.00 18.16
N PHE A 84 3.87 7.63 19.41
CA PHE A 84 4.57 8.11 20.59
C PHE A 84 5.36 6.95 21.21
N ASP A 85 6.60 7.19 21.61
CA ASP A 85 7.33 6.25 22.45
C ASP A 85 6.70 6.24 23.84
N THR A 86 6.32 5.06 24.32
CA THR A 86 5.70 4.91 25.64
C THR A 86 6.73 4.81 26.77
N GLY A 87 8.03 4.78 26.45
CA GLY A 87 9.13 4.54 27.39
C GLY A 87 9.21 3.09 27.89
N ARG A 88 8.27 2.23 27.46
CA ARG A 88 8.21 0.81 27.83
C ARG A 88 8.90 -0.03 26.76
N ARG A 89 9.44 -1.18 27.17
CA ARG A 89 10.06 -2.15 26.25
C ARG A 89 9.35 -3.50 26.34
N MET A 90 9.13 -4.12 25.19
CA MET A 90 8.63 -5.49 25.08
C MET A 90 9.81 -6.43 24.87
N ALA A 91 9.91 -7.47 25.70
CA ALA A 91 10.89 -8.54 25.49
C ALA A 91 10.43 -9.42 24.32
N VAL A 92 11.28 -9.60 23.31
CA VAL A 92 10.98 -10.42 22.12
C VAL A 92 11.70 -11.77 22.24
N GLN A 93 12.98 -11.74 22.61
CA GLN A 93 13.82 -12.90 22.89
C GLN A 93 15.02 -12.42 23.70
N ALA A 94 15.37 -13.00 24.86
CA ALA A 94 16.51 -12.50 25.62
C ALA A 94 17.82 -12.57 24.80
N PRO A 95 18.66 -11.51 24.75
CA PRO A 95 18.58 -10.21 25.43
C PRO A 95 17.92 -9.07 24.61
N ILE A 96 17.22 -9.39 23.52
CA ILE A 96 16.56 -8.47 22.59
C ILE A 96 15.22 -7.98 23.17
N SER A 97 15.13 -6.65 23.33
CA SER A 97 13.88 -5.95 23.66
C SER A 97 13.65 -4.81 22.67
N VAL A 98 12.39 -4.57 22.31
CA VAL A 98 11.99 -3.50 21.38
C VAL A 98 11.15 -2.44 22.12
N PRO A 99 11.28 -1.14 21.77
CA PRO A 99 10.42 -0.10 22.33
C PRO A 99 8.95 -0.34 21.94
N ILE A 100 8.05 -0.01 22.87
CA ILE A 100 6.60 -0.05 22.62
C ILE A 100 6.15 1.35 22.22
N HIS A 101 5.47 1.45 21.08
CA HIS A 101 4.90 2.69 20.61
C HIS A 101 3.37 2.68 20.69
N GLU A 102 2.78 3.85 20.96
CA GLU A 102 1.34 4.07 20.88
C GLU A 102 1.01 4.88 19.61
N PRO A 103 0.05 4.43 18.78
CA PRO A 103 -0.31 5.15 17.56
C PRO A 103 -0.85 6.55 17.85
N ASN A 104 -0.44 7.54 17.06
CA ASN A 104 -0.96 8.90 17.18
C ASN A 104 -2.31 9.05 16.45
N PRO A 105 -3.42 9.32 17.16
CA PRO A 105 -4.73 9.47 16.53
C PRO A 105 -4.81 10.67 15.57
N ALA A 106 -4.06 11.74 15.82
CA ALA A 106 -4.03 12.91 14.93
C ALA A 106 -3.37 12.58 13.58
N TRP A 107 -2.35 11.72 13.59
CA TRP A 107 -1.73 11.24 12.36
C TRP A 107 -2.69 10.35 11.57
N LYS A 108 -3.37 9.43 12.25
CA LYS A 108 -4.40 8.57 11.62
C LYS A 108 -5.56 9.39 11.04
N ALA A 109 -6.02 10.41 11.75
CA ALA A 109 -7.06 11.31 11.26
C ALA A 109 -6.63 12.06 9.98
N LYS A 110 -5.39 12.55 9.93
CA LYS A 110 -4.84 13.19 8.72
C LYS A 110 -4.71 12.22 7.54
N LEU A 111 -4.25 10.99 7.80
CA LEU A 111 -4.17 9.97 6.76
C LEU A 111 -5.56 9.61 6.23
N HIS A 112 -6.53 9.44 7.13
CA HIS A 112 -7.91 9.20 6.75
C HIS A 112 -8.48 10.36 5.90
N ALA A 113 -8.27 11.61 6.32
CA ALA A 113 -8.71 12.78 5.56
C ALA A 113 -8.10 12.85 4.15
N LEU A 114 -6.82 12.49 4.01
CA LEU A 114 -6.16 12.36 2.71
C LEU A 114 -6.84 11.29 1.84
N LYS A 115 -7.07 10.10 2.40
CA LYS A 115 -7.73 8.98 1.70
C LYS A 115 -9.15 9.37 1.26
N SER A 116 -9.97 9.88 2.17
CA SER A 116 -11.35 10.27 1.87
C SER A 116 -11.43 11.41 0.85
N GLY A 117 -10.50 12.38 0.91
CA GLY A 117 -10.49 13.53 -0.01
C GLY A 117 -10.12 13.17 -1.45
N LEU A 118 -9.52 11.99 -1.68
CA LEU A 118 -9.09 11.53 -3.00
C LEU A 118 -9.86 10.30 -3.51
N ASP A 119 -10.79 9.76 -2.72
CA ASP A 119 -11.46 8.49 -3.00
C ASP A 119 -12.20 8.48 -4.36
N GLU A 120 -12.99 9.52 -4.62
CA GLU A 120 -13.73 9.67 -5.88
C GLU A 120 -12.80 9.86 -7.08
N GLN A 121 -11.67 10.57 -6.90
CA GLN A 121 -10.69 10.78 -7.95
C GLN A 121 -9.95 9.48 -8.28
N ALA A 122 -9.54 8.73 -7.25
CA ALA A 122 -8.89 7.43 -7.39
C ALA A 122 -9.80 6.42 -8.09
N THR A 123 -11.09 6.38 -7.72
CA THR A 123 -12.09 5.49 -8.34
C THR A 123 -12.24 5.80 -9.84
N ARG A 124 -12.43 7.08 -10.21
CA ARG A 124 -12.56 7.47 -11.62
C ARG A 124 -11.33 7.16 -12.47
N ILE A 125 -10.13 7.36 -11.91
CA ILE A 125 -8.87 7.04 -12.60
C ILE A 125 -8.76 5.53 -12.80
N PHE A 126 -9.07 4.74 -11.77
CA PHE A 126 -9.08 3.28 -11.86
C PHE A 126 -10.02 2.79 -12.96
N ASP A 127 -11.27 3.26 -12.93
CA ASP A 127 -12.30 2.84 -13.89
C ASP A 127 -11.95 3.19 -15.33
N ARG A 128 -11.33 4.36 -15.55
CA ARG A 128 -10.98 4.84 -16.89
C ARG A 128 -9.72 4.19 -17.45
N GLU A 129 -8.68 4.06 -16.63
CA GLU A 129 -7.33 3.76 -17.11
C GLU A 129 -6.92 2.31 -16.84
N PHE A 130 -7.59 1.59 -15.93
CA PHE A 130 -7.13 0.27 -15.47
C PHE A 130 -8.22 -0.80 -15.41
N ALA A 131 -9.50 -0.44 -15.25
CA ALA A 131 -10.56 -1.43 -15.04
C ALA A 131 -10.71 -2.42 -16.20
N TYR A 132 -10.47 -1.99 -17.44
CA TYR A 132 -10.56 -2.88 -18.60
C TYR A 132 -9.46 -3.95 -18.58
N ASP A 133 -8.22 -3.55 -18.29
CA ASP A 133 -7.08 -4.46 -18.24
C ASP A 133 -7.18 -5.40 -17.03
N VAL A 134 -7.56 -4.88 -15.85
CA VAL A 134 -7.75 -5.70 -14.62
C VAL A 134 -8.88 -6.70 -14.78
N LEU A 135 -10.02 -6.33 -15.38
CA LEU A 135 -11.12 -7.26 -15.64
C LEU A 135 -10.74 -8.33 -16.68
N SER A 136 -9.93 -7.96 -17.69
CA SER A 136 -9.43 -8.90 -18.69
C SER A 136 -8.44 -9.91 -18.09
N GLU A 137 -7.54 -9.48 -17.21
CA GLU A 137 -6.60 -10.35 -16.50
C GLU A 137 -7.30 -11.26 -15.48
N HIS A 138 -8.30 -10.75 -14.77
CA HIS A 138 -9.07 -11.54 -13.80
C HIS A 138 -9.92 -12.62 -14.47
N ASN A 139 -10.44 -12.35 -15.67
CA ASN A 139 -11.16 -13.33 -16.49
C ASN A 139 -10.23 -14.32 -17.20
N ASN A 140 -8.96 -13.94 -17.43
CA ASN A 140 -7.94 -14.80 -18.06
C ASN A 140 -7.08 -15.59 -17.06
N LYS A 141 -7.29 -15.45 -15.75
CA LYS A 141 -6.72 -16.41 -14.79
C LYS A 141 -7.34 -17.78 -15.07
N PRO A 142 -6.54 -18.81 -15.45
CA PRO A 142 -7.09 -20.11 -15.76
C PRO A 142 -7.73 -20.65 -14.48
N THR A 143 -9.06 -20.75 -14.50
CA THR A 143 -9.94 -21.28 -13.46
C THR A 143 -9.40 -22.57 -12.84
N ALA A 144 -8.65 -23.36 -13.61
CA ALA A 144 -8.01 -24.59 -13.17
C ALA A 144 -6.97 -24.42 -12.03
N GLU A 145 -6.21 -23.33 -11.96
CA GLU A 145 -5.22 -23.13 -10.88
C GLU A 145 -5.88 -22.65 -9.58
N VAL A 146 -6.85 -21.75 -9.69
CA VAL A 146 -7.66 -21.28 -8.55
C VAL A 146 -8.51 -22.44 -8.01
N GLU A 147 -9.10 -23.26 -8.88
CA GLU A 147 -9.82 -24.47 -8.48
C GLU A 147 -8.91 -25.54 -7.87
N ARG A 148 -7.68 -25.73 -8.38
CA ARG A 148 -6.72 -26.67 -7.76
C ARG A 148 -6.24 -26.20 -6.40
N ALA A 149 -5.98 -24.90 -6.23
CA ALA A 149 -5.62 -24.32 -4.95
C ALA A 149 -6.78 -24.47 -3.94
N ALA A 150 -8.00 -24.12 -4.35
CA ALA A 150 -9.20 -24.28 -3.52
C ALA A 150 -9.47 -25.75 -3.15
N ARG A 151 -9.27 -26.71 -4.07
CA ARG A 151 -9.40 -28.15 -3.79
C ARG A 151 -8.33 -28.68 -2.85
N ARG A 152 -7.09 -28.17 -2.92
CA ARG A 152 -6.00 -28.53 -1.99
C ARG A 152 -6.26 -28.00 -0.58
N ASP A 153 -6.76 -26.78 -0.44
CA ASP A 153 -7.08 -26.23 0.88
C ASP A 153 -8.27 -26.94 1.51
N LEU A 154 -9.28 -27.33 0.72
CA LEU A 154 -10.39 -28.15 1.20
C LEU A 154 -9.95 -29.55 1.65
N SER A 155 -9.06 -30.21 0.92
CA SER A 155 -8.60 -31.55 1.29
C SER A 155 -7.73 -31.54 2.55
N VAL A 156 -6.90 -30.52 2.74
CA VAL A 156 -6.12 -30.31 3.97
C VAL A 156 -7.03 -30.02 5.17
N GLY A 157 -8.05 -29.17 5.00
CA GLY A 157 -9.03 -28.88 6.05
C GLY A 157 -9.87 -30.10 6.46
N ILE A 158 -10.21 -30.98 5.51
CA ILE A 158 -10.91 -32.24 5.80
C ILE A 158 -9.98 -33.26 6.48
N ALA A 159 -8.72 -33.37 6.04
CA ALA A 159 -7.74 -34.27 6.66
C ALA A 159 -7.44 -33.90 8.13
N MET A 160 -7.33 -32.60 8.42
CA MET A 160 -7.16 -32.09 9.78
C MET A 160 -8.39 -32.32 10.67
N LYS A 161 -9.61 -32.21 10.13
CA LYS A 161 -10.84 -32.51 10.87
C LYS A 161 -11.05 -34.00 11.16
N MET A 162 -10.46 -34.89 10.35
CA MET A 162 -10.60 -36.34 10.48
C MET A 162 -9.49 -37.00 11.31
N GLY A 163 -8.62 -36.22 11.97
CA GLY A 163 -7.60 -36.74 12.89
C GLY A 163 -6.60 -37.71 12.25
N LYS A 164 -6.32 -37.56 10.95
CA LYS A 164 -5.33 -38.35 10.22
C LYS A 164 -4.19 -37.46 9.73
N LEU A 165 -3.41 -36.94 10.66
CA LEU A 165 -2.01 -36.56 10.46
C LEU A 165 -1.23 -36.93 11.71
#